data_AF-A0A838EHT2-F1
#
_entry.id   AF-A0A838EHT2-F1
#
_cell.length_a   1.000
_cell.length_b   1.000
_cell.length_c   1.000
_cell.angle_alpha   90.00
_cell.angle_beta   90.00
_cell.angle_gamma   90.00
#
_symmetry.space_group_name_H-M   'P 1'
#
loop_
_entity.id
_entity.type
_entity.pdbx_description
1 polymer ?
#
loop_
_entity_poly.entity_id
_entity_poly.type
_entity_poly.pdbx_seq_one_letter_code
_entity_poly.pdbx_strand_id
1 'polypeptide(L)'
;MNNLLSGKQFIKLYNYLASEERLGPGPDLGNVVCDHTLRYTVAWMKKHHIQDIQANIEKIKDLGGYCDCEVLFNVDPGTWKTRRYHRT
;
A
#
# COMPACT_ATOMS: atom_id res chain seq x y z
N MET A 1 -12.36 13.51 10.77
CA MET A 1 -12.37 12.08 10.40
C MET A 1 -11.31 11.89 9.34
N ASN A 2 -10.37 10.97 9.53
CA ASN A 2 -9.35 10.70 8.52
C ASN A 2 -9.99 9.97 7.34
N ASN A 3 -9.79 10.46 6.13
CA ASN A 3 -10.28 9.89 4.89
C ASN A 3 -9.34 8.78 4.41
N LEU A 4 -9.41 7.64 5.10
CA LEU A 4 -8.66 6.45 4.74
C LEU A 4 -9.17 5.85 3.43
N LEU A 5 -8.28 5.21 2.67
CA LEU A 5 -8.64 4.48 1.45
C LEU A 5 -9.82 3.54 1.73
N SER A 6 -10.84 3.63 0.89
CA SER A 6 -11.89 2.61 0.84
C SER A 6 -11.26 1.26 0.47
N GLY A 7 -11.95 0.16 0.80
CA GLY A 7 -11.48 -1.17 0.39
C GLY A 7 -11.25 -1.29 -1.11
N LYS A 8 -12.11 -0.66 -1.94
CA LYS A 8 -11.94 -0.62 -3.40
C LYS A 8 -10.69 0.15 -3.82
N GLN A 9 -10.39 1.28 -3.19
CA GLN A 9 -9.17 2.05 -3.48
C GLN A 9 -7.92 1.28 -3.05
N PHE A 10 -7.96 0.64 -1.88
CA PHE A 10 -6.83 -0.14 -1.40
C PHE A 10 -6.55 -1.37 -2.29
N ILE A 11 -7.58 -2.07 -2.78
CA ILE A 11 -7.40 -3.15 -3.76
C ILE A 11 -6.71 -2.63 -5.03
N LYS A 12 -7.07 -1.44 -5.52
CA LYS A 12 -6.41 -0.85 -6.69
C LYS A 12 -4.94 -0.50 -6.42
N LEU A 13 -4.64 0.04 -5.24
CA LEU A 13 -3.26 0.27 -4.81
C LEU A 13 -2.48 -1.05 -4.75
N TYR A 14 -3.03 -2.06 -4.08
CA TYR A 14 -2.39 -3.37 -3.92
C TYR A 14 -2.07 -4.01 -5.29
N ASN A 15 -3.04 -4.00 -6.20
CA ASN A 15 -2.85 -4.53 -7.56
C ASN A 15 -1.80 -3.75 -8.35
N TYR A 16 -1.72 -2.42 -8.18
CA TYR A 16 -0.65 -1.62 -8.78
C TYR A 16 0.72 -1.97 -8.19
N LEU A 17 0.81 -2.20 -6.88
CA LEU A 17 2.07 -2.61 -6.26
C LEU A 17 2.52 -4.00 -6.70
N ALA A 18 1.59 -4.89 -7.00
CA ALA A 18 1.85 -6.24 -7.48
C ALA A 18 2.00 -6.34 -9.02
N SER A 19 1.80 -5.26 -9.77
CA SER A 19 1.78 -5.33 -11.24
C SER A 19 3.17 -5.25 -11.86
N GLU A 20 3.31 -5.83 -13.05
CA GLU A 20 4.48 -5.69 -13.91
C GLU A 20 4.75 -4.23 -14.30
N GLU A 21 3.74 -3.36 -14.28
CA GLU A 21 3.94 -1.91 -14.49
C GLU A 21 4.90 -1.32 -13.45
N ARG A 22 4.77 -1.74 -12.19
CA ARG A 22 5.70 -1.31 -11.14
C ARG A 22 7.00 -2.11 -11.16
N LEU A 23 6.86 -3.42 -11.37
CA LEU A 23 7.89 -4.39 -11.08
C LEU A 23 8.81 -4.71 -12.27
N GLY A 24 8.36 -4.43 -13.50
CA GLY A 24 8.97 -4.92 -14.73
C GLY A 24 8.54 -6.35 -15.06
N PRO A 25 8.92 -6.87 -16.25
CA PRO A 25 8.65 -8.26 -16.62
C PRO A 25 9.52 -9.22 -15.79
N GLY A 26 8.92 -10.25 -15.20
CA GLY A 26 9.64 -11.37 -14.59
C GLY A 26 10.32 -11.19 -13.22
N PRO A 27 9.98 -10.26 -12.33
CA PRO A 27 10.48 -10.34 -10.97
C PRO A 27 9.62 -11.31 -10.16
N ASP A 28 10.22 -12.41 -9.76
CA ASP A 28 9.84 -12.99 -8.47
C ASP A 28 9.91 -11.87 -7.43
N LEU A 29 8.87 -11.69 -6.60
CA LEU A 29 8.86 -10.71 -5.51
C LEU A 29 10.11 -10.83 -4.61
N GLY A 30 10.78 -12.00 -4.60
CA GLY A 30 12.04 -12.25 -3.90
C GLY A 30 13.30 -11.64 -4.54
N ASN A 31 13.28 -11.26 -5.82
CA ASN A 31 14.42 -10.65 -6.54
C ASN A 31 14.30 -9.13 -6.70
N VAL A 32 13.17 -8.54 -6.29
CA VAL A 32 13.00 -7.09 -6.26
C VAL A 32 13.78 -6.55 -5.07
N VAL A 33 14.83 -5.78 -5.34
CA VAL A 33 15.53 -5.05 -4.28
C VAL A 33 14.55 -4.06 -3.64
N CYS A 34 14.20 -4.32 -2.38
CA CYS A 34 13.36 -3.44 -1.60
C CYS A 34 14.10 -2.14 -1.31
N ASP A 35 13.55 -1.00 -1.74
CA ASP A 35 14.15 0.32 -1.47
C ASP A 35 13.81 0.86 -0.07
N HIS A 36 13.08 0.08 0.74
CA HIS A 36 12.61 0.43 2.09
C HIS A 36 11.81 1.74 2.16
N THR A 37 11.16 2.13 1.06
CA THR A 37 10.29 3.31 1.00
C THR A 37 8.84 2.96 0.66
N LEU A 38 7.93 3.91 0.90
CA LEU A 38 6.55 3.89 0.41
C LEU A 38 6.39 4.75 -0.86
N ARG A 39 7.46 4.91 -1.64
CA ARG A 39 7.49 5.85 -2.77
C ARG A 39 6.36 5.58 -3.77
N TYR A 40 6.12 4.32 -4.12
CA TYR A 40 5.09 3.96 -5.09
C TYR A 40 3.69 4.08 -4.50
N THR A 41 3.50 3.69 -3.24
CA THR A 41 2.27 3.90 -2.49
C THR A 41 1.86 5.38 -2.44
N VAL A 42 2.80 6.27 -2.13
CA VAL A 42 2.57 7.72 -2.11
C VAL A 42 2.31 8.26 -3.50
N ALA A 43 3.08 7.83 -4.50
CA ALA A 43 2.88 8.25 -5.89
C ALA A 43 1.49 7.86 -6.42
N TRP A 44 1.05 6.63 -6.12
CA TRP A 44 -0.28 6.15 -6.48
C TRP A 44 -1.38 6.99 -5.82
N MET A 45 -1.28 7.25 -4.51
CA MET A 45 -2.26 8.09 -3.81
C MET A 45 -2.34 9.52 -4.37
N LYS A 46 -1.18 10.13 -4.70
CA LYS A 46 -1.14 11.45 -5.35
C LYS A 46 -1.80 11.42 -6.73
N LYS A 47 -1.48 10.43 -7.57
CA LYS A 47 -2.05 10.25 -8.91
C LYS A 47 -3.57 10.05 -8.87
N HIS A 48 -4.09 9.44 -7.80
CA HIS A 48 -5.52 9.20 -7.61
C HIS A 48 -6.22 10.22 -6.71
N HIS A 49 -5.59 11.38 -6.46
CA HIS A 49 -6.16 12.51 -5.71
C HIS A 49 -6.68 12.15 -4.31
N ILE A 50 -6.00 11.22 -3.63
CA ILE A 50 -6.28 10.91 -2.25
C ILE A 50 -5.83 12.08 -1.38
N GLN A 51 -6.75 12.63 -0.57
CA GLN A 51 -6.49 13.83 0.23
C GLN A 51 -5.60 13.53 1.44
N ASP A 52 -6.00 12.57 2.28
CA ASP A 52 -5.34 12.31 3.56
C ASP A 52 -4.19 11.29 3.45
N ILE A 53 -3.19 11.60 2.63
CA ILE A 53 -2.05 10.71 2.36
C ILE A 53 -1.33 10.32 3.65
N GLN A 54 -1.04 11.29 4.52
CA GLN A 54 -0.30 11.04 5.76
C GLN A 54 -1.04 10.07 6.69
N ALA A 55 -2.36 10.25 6.86
CA ALA A 55 -3.16 9.35 7.68
C ALA A 55 -3.21 7.92 7.11
N ASN A 56 -3.20 7.79 5.78
CA ASN A 56 -3.11 6.49 5.13
C ASN A 56 -1.72 5.86 5.33
N ILE A 57 -0.63 6.62 5.21
CA ILE A 57 0.73 6.13 5.50
C ILE A 57 0.83 5.64 6.94
N GLU A 58 0.39 6.44 7.90
CA GLU A 58 0.40 6.07 9.32
C GLU A 58 -0.41 4.79 9.55
N LYS A 59 -1.55 4.66 8.88
CA LYS A 59 -2.36 3.46 9.02
C LYS A 59 -1.72 2.23 8.37
N ILE A 60 -1.08 2.39 7.22
CA ILE A 60 -0.35 1.30 6.57
C ILE A 60 0.82 0.83 7.47
N LYS A 61 1.55 1.77 8.10
CA LYS A 61 2.62 1.46 9.05
C LYS A 61 2.13 0.76 10.32
N ASP A 62 1.00 1.21 10.87
CA ASP A 62 0.32 0.56 12.00
C ASP A 62 -0.04 -0.91 11.67
N LEU A 63 -0.36 -1.21 10.40
CA LEU A 63 -0.60 -2.56 9.92
C LEU A 63 0.67 -3.33 9.50
N GLY A 64 1.86 -2.75 9.68
CA GLY A 64 3.14 -3.40 9.39
C GLY A 64 3.71 -3.15 7.99
N GLY A 65 3.17 -2.19 7.21
CA GLY A 65 3.70 -1.79 5.91
C GLY A 65 4.61 -0.57 5.99
N TYR A 66 5.90 -0.74 6.28
CA TYR A 66 6.85 0.39 6.32
C TYR A 66 7.48 0.69 4.95
N CYS A 67 7.40 -0.26 4.01
CA CYS A 67 7.75 -0.06 2.60
C CYS A 67 6.74 -0.72 1.64
N ASP A 68 6.85 -0.41 0.34
CA ASP A 68 5.94 -0.93 -0.70
C ASP A 68 5.91 -2.47 -0.75
N CYS A 69 7.03 -3.14 -0.47
CA CYS A 69 7.09 -4.61 -0.38
C CYS A 69 6.30 -5.13 0.84
N GLU A 70 6.46 -4.50 2.00
CA GLU A 70 5.72 -4.88 3.21
C GLU A 70 4.24 -4.58 3.12
N VAL A 71 3.82 -3.60 2.29
CA VAL A 71 2.38 -3.45 1.97
C VAL A 71 1.84 -4.73 1.33
N LEU A 72 2.58 -5.34 0.40
CA LEU A 72 2.18 -6.59 -0.25
C LEU A 72 2.19 -7.78 0.72
N PHE A 73 3.18 -7.86 1.61
CA PHE A 73 3.34 -9.00 2.52
C PHE A 73 2.49 -8.92 3.79
N ASN A 74 2.30 -7.73 4.36
CA ASN A 74 1.71 -7.54 5.69
C ASN A 74 0.33 -6.87 5.65
N VAL A 75 0.03 -6.11 4.58
CA VAL A 75 -1.18 -5.29 4.49
C VAL A 75 -2.01 -5.71 3.28
N ASP A 76 -2.40 -6.98 3.22
CA ASP A 76 -3.28 -7.49 2.17
C ASP A 76 -4.68 -6.83 2.22
N PRO A 77 -5.49 -6.90 1.14
CA PRO A 77 -6.82 -6.29 1.11
C PRO A 77 -7.77 -6.74 2.22
N GLY A 78 -7.66 -7.99 2.70
CA GLY A 78 -8.39 -8.53 3.83
C GLY A 78 -7.97 -7.88 5.16
N THR A 79 -6.66 -7.76 5.38
CA THR A 79 -6.09 -7.02 6.53
C THR A 79 -6.56 -5.56 6.53
N TRP A 80 -6.48 -4.87 5.39
CA TRP A 80 -6.97 -3.49 5.29
C TRP A 80 -8.47 -3.39 5.59
N LYS A 81 -9.28 -4.27 4.98
CA LYS A 81 -10.74 -4.26 5.17
C LYS A 81 -11.13 -4.45 6.63
N THR A 82 -10.47 -5.35 7.34
CA THR A 82 -10.82 -5.73 8.72
C THR A 82 -10.23 -4.78 9.75
N ARG A 83 -9.05 -4.19 9.51
CA ARG A 83 -8.31 -3.43 10.53
C ARG A 83 -8.11 -1.95 10.24
N ARG A 84 -8.61 -1.39 9.12
CA ARG A 84 -8.44 0.05 8.80
C ARG A 84 -9.01 1.03 9.84
N TYR A 85 -9.93 0.59 10.70
CA TYR A 85 -10.50 1.43 11.78
C TYR A 85 -10.13 0.96 13.19
N HIS A 86 -9.33 -0.10 13.33
CA HIS A 86 -8.89 -0.63 14.61
C HIS A 86 -7.41 -0.29 14.80
N ARG A 87 -7.02 0.26 15.95
CA ARG A 87 -5.60 0.32 16.30
C ARG A 87 -5.09 -1.08 16.55
N THR A 88 -3.88 -1.37 16.08
CA THR A 88 -3.21 -2.65 16.33
C THR A 88 -2.70 -2.77 17.75
#